data_AF-A0AA39NC12-F1
#
_entry.id   AF-A0AA39NC12-F1
#
_cell.length_a   1.000
_cell.length_b   1.000
_cell.length_c   1.000
_cell.angle_alpha   90.00
_cell.angle_beta   90.00
_cell.angle_gamma   90.00
#
_symmetry.space_group_name_H-M   'P 1'
#
loop_
_entity.id
_entity.type
_entity.pdbx_description
1 polymer ?
#
loop_
_entity_poly.entity_id
_entity_poly.type
_entity_poly.pdbx_seq_one_letter_code
_entity_poly.pdbx_strand_id
1 'polypeptide(L)'
;DDPLSWPQPYIHQYCHLAIIRSPPPNSSQPHPDASLHWLPGGNDFREADSTSECRGPGFLQEHHLMSLQNRVKIITEKAREVTLSDGAEDLKHVYMLLLHNFLERLEHLPMSLEKVQLNVREMQHVSLYLQALLDYMLIYKP
;
A
#
# COMPACT_ATOMS: atom_id res chain seq x y z
N ASP A 1 -20.22 -2.16 -8.15
CA ASP A 1 -19.19 -1.99 -9.20
C ASP A 1 -17.82 -1.87 -8.56
N ASP A 2 -16.86 -2.67 -9.03
CA ASP A 2 -15.47 -2.57 -8.58
C ASP A 2 -14.83 -1.36 -9.28
N PRO A 3 -14.46 -0.30 -8.52
CA PRO A 3 -13.85 0.89 -9.10
C PRO A 3 -12.45 0.63 -9.67
N LEU A 4 -11.90 -0.59 -9.54
CA LEU A 4 -10.57 -0.96 -10.02
C LEU A 4 -10.57 -1.77 -11.32
N SER A 5 -11.75 -2.17 -11.80
CA SER A 5 -11.92 -2.93 -13.04
C SER A 5 -11.75 -2.05 -14.29
N TRP A 6 -10.92 -2.46 -15.25
CA TRP A 6 -10.75 -1.74 -16.53
C TRP A 6 -11.69 -2.27 -17.63
N PRO A 7 -12.29 -1.41 -18.48
CA PRO A 7 -12.29 0.06 -18.38
C PRO A 7 -13.09 0.54 -17.16
N GLN A 8 -12.51 1.49 -16.40
CA GLN A 8 -13.16 1.99 -15.19
C GLN A 8 -14.39 2.83 -15.57
N PRO A 9 -15.62 2.42 -15.18
CA PRO A 9 -16.75 3.33 -15.25
C PRO A 9 -16.48 4.52 -14.31
N TYR A 10 -16.88 5.71 -14.73
CA TYR A 10 -16.73 6.89 -13.89
C TYR A 10 -17.58 6.74 -12.61
N ILE A 11 -16.93 6.74 -11.46
CA ILE A 11 -17.58 6.73 -10.14
C ILE A 11 -17.15 8.00 -9.41
N HIS A 12 -18.11 8.89 -9.14
CA HIS A 12 -17.85 10.22 -8.55
C HIS A 12 -17.06 10.14 -7.23
N GLN A 13 -17.30 9.11 -6.42
CA GLN A 13 -16.60 8.90 -5.15
C GLN A 13 -15.11 8.56 -5.32
N TYR A 14 -14.68 8.06 -6.49
CA TYR A 14 -13.33 7.55 -6.73
C TYR A 14 -12.62 8.27 -7.89
N CYS A 15 -12.96 9.54 -8.15
CA CYS A 15 -12.36 10.34 -9.23
C CYS A 15 -10.83 10.43 -9.13
N HIS A 16 -10.27 10.40 -7.91
CA HIS A 16 -8.83 10.46 -7.67
C HIS A 16 -8.07 9.25 -8.21
N LEU A 17 -8.73 8.11 -8.46
CA LEU A 17 -8.05 6.93 -8.98
C LEU A 17 -7.47 7.16 -10.39
N ALA A 18 -8.03 8.11 -11.15
CA ALA A 18 -7.52 8.48 -12.46
C ALA A 18 -6.12 9.11 -12.43
N ILE A 19 -5.67 9.59 -11.27
CA ILE A 19 -4.36 10.25 -11.11
C ILE A 19 -3.33 9.40 -10.36
N ILE A 20 -3.59 8.09 -10.19
CA ILE A 20 -2.58 7.16 -9.66
C ILE A 20 -1.35 7.21 -10.55
N ARG A 21 -0.19 7.47 -9.94
CA ARG A 21 1.07 7.58 -10.66
C ARG A 21 1.49 6.23 -11.21
N SER A 22 1.98 6.24 -12.45
CA SER A 22 2.65 5.06 -13.01
C SER A 22 3.95 4.78 -12.25
N PRO A 23 4.39 3.50 -12.21
CA PRO A 23 5.70 3.16 -11.68
C PRO A 23 6.78 3.99 -12.39
N PRO A 24 7.84 4.41 -11.68
CA PRO A 24 8.94 5.14 -12.30
C PRO A 24 9.53 4.30 -13.44
N PRO A 25 9.64 4.83 -14.67
CA PRO A 25 10.18 4.08 -15.80
C PRO A 25 11.70 3.92 -15.60
N ASN A 26 12.13 2.74 -15.15
CA ASN A 26 13.53 2.32 -15.06
C ASN A 26 14.49 3.41 -14.55
N SER A 27 14.56 3.61 -13.23
CA SER A 27 15.59 4.48 -12.68
C SER A 27 16.78 3.67 -12.18
N SER A 28 17.94 3.91 -12.79
CA SER A 28 19.28 3.63 -12.23
C SER A 28 19.55 4.35 -10.89
N GLN A 29 18.56 5.08 -10.38
CA GLN A 29 18.55 5.84 -9.14
C GLN A 29 17.47 5.26 -8.21
N PRO A 30 17.74 5.14 -6.89
CA PRO A 30 16.73 4.70 -5.93
C PRO A 30 15.57 5.70 -5.86
N HIS A 31 14.36 5.26 -6.25
CA HIS A 31 13.15 6.08 -6.17
C HIS A 31 12.48 5.92 -4.79
N PRO A 32 12.00 6.99 -4.15
CA PRO A 32 11.34 6.92 -2.83
C PRO A 32 10.09 6.03 -2.79
N ASP A 33 9.47 5.80 -3.95
CA ASP A 33 8.25 4.99 -4.13
C ASP A 33 8.57 3.58 -4.65
N ALA A 34 9.85 3.21 -4.78
CA ALA A 34 10.24 1.91 -5.33
C ALA A 34 9.63 0.74 -4.54
N SER A 35 9.52 0.87 -3.22
CA SER A 35 8.86 -0.12 -2.35
C SER A 35 7.37 -0.28 -2.62
N LEU A 36 6.71 0.68 -3.27
CA LEU A 36 5.30 0.60 -3.66
C LEU A 36 5.07 -0.15 -4.98
N HIS A 37 6.13 -0.49 -5.71
CA HIS A 37 6.06 -1.14 -7.02
C HIS A 37 6.81 -2.48 -7.09
N TRP A 38 7.23 -2.99 -5.94
CA TRP A 38 7.99 -4.22 -5.80
C TRP A 38 7.09 -5.36 -5.30
N LEU A 39 7.38 -6.61 -5.66
CA LEU A 39 6.66 -7.78 -5.15
C LEU A 39 7.62 -8.71 -4.42
N PRO A 40 7.31 -9.16 -3.18
CA PRO A 40 8.17 -10.08 -2.45
C PRO A 40 8.35 -11.41 -3.18
N GLY A 41 9.60 -11.86 -3.29
CA GLY A 41 9.96 -13.21 -3.71
C GLY A 41 10.35 -14.10 -2.52
N GLY A 42 10.76 -15.34 -2.80
CA GLY A 42 11.18 -16.29 -1.77
C GLY A 42 12.39 -15.81 -0.96
N ASN A 43 13.30 -15.04 -1.57
CA ASN A 43 14.47 -14.47 -0.89
C ASN A 43 14.13 -13.36 0.09
N ASP A 44 12.90 -12.84 0.05
CA ASP A 44 12.43 -11.72 0.86
C ASP A 44 11.53 -12.21 2.01
N PHE A 45 11.40 -13.53 2.11
CA PHE A 45 10.54 -14.23 3.06
C PHE A 45 11.37 -15.10 3.99
N ARG A 46 10.97 -15.13 5.27
CA ARG A 46 11.59 -15.95 6.31
C ARG A 46 10.52 -16.80 6.96
N GLU A 47 10.65 -18.13 6.84
CA GLU A 47 9.78 -19.07 7.57
C GLU A 47 9.87 -18.82 9.08
N ALA A 48 8.72 -18.90 9.77
CA ALA A 48 8.65 -18.66 11.21
C ALA A 48 9.35 -19.77 12.00
N ASP A 49 9.26 -21.01 11.51
CA ASP A 49 9.94 -22.17 12.08
C ASP A 49 10.44 -23.08 10.95
N SER A 50 11.73 -23.01 10.66
CA SER A 50 12.39 -23.85 9.65
C SER A 50 12.70 -25.27 10.14
N THR A 51 12.50 -25.54 11.43
CA THR A 51 12.78 -26.83 12.07
C THR A 51 11.53 -27.69 12.25
N SER A 52 10.33 -27.09 12.13
CA SER A 52 9.05 -27.78 12.20
C SER A 52 8.77 -28.62 10.94
N GLU A 53 8.01 -29.71 11.13
CA GLU A 53 7.44 -30.51 10.04
C GLU A 53 6.36 -29.74 9.27
N CYS A 54 5.69 -28.78 9.93
CA CYS A 54 4.70 -27.88 9.32
C CYS A 54 5.37 -26.62 8.80
N ARG A 55 5.97 -26.71 7.60
CA ARG A 55 6.57 -25.57 6.88
C ARG A 55 5.53 -24.68 6.19
N GLY A 56 5.94 -23.48 5.80
CA GLY A 56 5.16 -22.58 4.93
C GLY A 56 4.84 -21.21 5.52
N PRO A 57 4.30 -21.09 6.75
CA PRO A 57 4.04 -19.79 7.36
C PRO A 57 5.33 -19.08 7.79
N GLY A 58 5.35 -17.77 7.59
CA GLY A 58 6.51 -16.95 7.88
C GLY A 58 6.21 -15.47 7.74
N PHE A 59 7.28 -14.70 7.70
CA PHE A 59 7.26 -13.24 7.73
C PHE A 59 8.00 -12.67 6.55
N LEU A 60 7.63 -11.45 6.18
CA LEU A 60 8.47 -10.62 5.34
C LEU A 60 9.78 -10.33 6.08
N GLN A 61 10.90 -10.29 5.37
CA GLN A 61 12.15 -9.87 5.97
C GLN A 61 12.06 -8.43 6.50
N GLU A 62 12.71 -8.21 7.64
CA GLU A 62 12.60 -6.99 8.43
C GLU A 62 12.97 -5.73 7.64
N HIS A 63 14.02 -5.79 6.83
CA HIS A 63 14.47 -4.63 6.05
C HIS A 63 13.44 -4.19 4.98
N HIS A 64 12.72 -5.14 4.38
CA HIS A 64 11.62 -4.83 3.46
C HIS A 64 10.41 -4.30 4.22
N LEU A 65 10.06 -4.89 5.36
CA LEU A 65 8.98 -4.41 6.21
C LEU A 65 9.23 -2.96 6.66
N MET A 66 10.43 -2.65 7.14
CA MET A 66 10.82 -1.29 7.52
C MET A 66 10.74 -0.31 6.35
N SER A 67 11.13 -0.73 5.14
CA SER A 67 11.01 0.12 3.94
C SER A 67 9.55 0.46 3.63
N LEU A 68 8.64 -0.52 3.73
CA LEU A 68 7.21 -0.32 3.54
C LEU A 68 6.60 0.55 4.64
N GLN A 69 6.91 0.26 5.92
CA GLN A 69 6.45 1.04 7.07
C GLN A 69 6.88 2.50 6.98
N ASN A 70 8.15 2.77 6.65
CA ASN A 70 8.65 4.13 6.46
C ASN A 70 7.89 4.87 5.36
N ARG A 71 7.59 4.18 4.25
CA ARG A 71 6.85 4.82 3.15
C ARG A 71 5.40 5.12 3.53
N VAL A 72 4.71 4.16 4.15
CA VAL A 72 3.34 4.35 4.63
C VAL A 72 3.27 5.46 5.67
N LYS A 73 4.26 5.52 6.57
CA LYS A 73 4.38 6.58 7.57
C LYS A 73 4.42 7.97 6.93
N ILE A 74 5.28 8.18 5.92
CA ILE A 74 5.36 9.47 5.20
C ILE A 74 4.01 9.87 4.60
N ILE A 75 3.33 8.94 3.92
CA ILE A 75 2.03 9.22 3.28
C ILE A 75 0.95 9.53 4.33
N THR A 76 0.90 8.75 5.41
CA THR A 76 -0.10 8.90 6.47
C THR A 76 0.14 10.13 7.35
N GLU A 77 1.39 10.54 7.58
CA GLU A 77 1.73 11.80 8.23
C GLU A 77 1.23 12.98 7.41
N LYS A 78 1.52 13.01 6.09
CA LYS A 78 0.97 14.02 5.17
C LYS A 78 -0.56 14.03 5.19
N ALA A 79 -1.20 12.87 5.24
CA ALA A 79 -2.65 12.76 5.30
C ALA A 79 -3.26 13.35 6.59
N ARG A 80 -2.57 13.22 7.72
CA ARG A 80 -3.01 13.76 9.03
C ARG A 80 -2.93 15.29 9.08
N GLU A 81 -2.00 15.88 8.34
CA GLU A 81 -1.82 17.34 8.28
C GLU A 81 -2.88 18.05 7.42
N VAL A 82 -3.66 17.29 6.64
CA VAL A 82 -4.61 17.84 5.67
C VAL A 82 -6.04 17.48 6.05
N THR A 83 -6.91 18.48 6.17
CA THR A 83 -8.36 18.31 6.28
C THR A 83 -8.99 18.37 4.89
N LEU A 84 -9.77 17.36 4.53
CA LEU A 84 -10.49 17.29 3.25
C LEU A 84 -12.00 17.57 3.45
N SER A 85 -12.73 17.72 2.35
CA SER A 85 -14.20 17.79 2.36
C SER A 85 -14.80 16.46 2.84
N ASP A 86 -15.98 16.49 3.48
CA ASP A 86 -16.64 15.35 4.14
C ASP A 86 -16.47 13.99 3.43
N GLY A 87 -16.81 13.87 2.14
CA GLY A 87 -16.70 12.59 1.41
C GLY A 87 -15.25 12.12 1.15
N ALA A 88 -14.31 13.05 0.98
CA ALA A 88 -12.89 12.73 0.80
C ALA A 88 -12.21 12.46 2.14
N GLU A 89 -12.67 13.10 3.22
CA GLU A 89 -12.19 12.88 4.58
C GLU A 89 -12.55 11.46 5.05
N ASP A 90 -13.76 10.97 4.77
CA ASP A 90 -14.17 9.60 5.06
C ASP A 90 -13.27 8.57 4.34
N LEU A 91 -13.01 8.79 3.04
CA LEU A 91 -12.12 7.92 2.25
C LEU A 91 -10.69 7.93 2.78
N LYS A 92 -10.19 9.10 3.18
CA LYS A 92 -8.86 9.25 3.80
C LYS A 92 -8.77 8.39 5.07
N HIS A 93 -9.77 8.46 5.95
CA HIS A 93 -9.83 7.64 7.16
C HIS A 93 -9.86 6.15 6.85
N VAL A 94 -10.68 5.72 5.88
CA VAL A 94 -10.76 4.32 5.44
C VAL A 94 -9.40 3.82 4.94
N TYR A 95 -8.72 4.57 4.07
CA TYR A 95 -7.41 4.17 3.56
C TYR A 95 -6.35 4.11 4.67
N MET A 96 -6.33 5.08 5.59
CA MET A 96 -5.41 5.07 6.72
C MET A 96 -5.63 3.85 7.64
N LEU A 97 -6.88 3.49 7.91
CA LEU A 97 -7.23 2.30 8.70
C LEU A 97 -6.79 1.01 8.00
N LEU A 98 -7.02 0.90 6.68
CA LEU A 98 -6.59 -0.27 5.91
C LEU A 98 -5.06 -0.42 5.93
N LEU A 99 -4.31 0.67 5.74
CA LEU A 99 -2.85 0.66 5.79
C LEU A 99 -2.33 0.18 7.15
N HIS A 100 -2.92 0.67 8.24
CA HIS A 100 -2.61 0.20 9.58
C HIS A 100 -2.80 -1.32 9.70
N ASN A 101 -3.98 -1.82 9.30
CA ASN A 101 -4.32 -3.24 9.42
C ASN A 101 -3.43 -4.15 8.54
N PHE A 102 -2.99 -3.67 7.37
CA PHE A 102 -2.08 -4.42 6.52
C PHE A 102 -0.67 -4.50 7.12
N LEU A 103 -0.17 -3.38 7.65
CA LEU A 103 1.13 -3.33 8.32
C LEU A 103 1.17 -4.21 9.58
N GLU A 104 0.14 -4.13 10.44
CA GLU A 104 0.05 -5.00 11.63
C GLU A 104 0.09 -6.49 11.25
N ARG A 105 -0.62 -6.87 10.18
CA ARG A 105 -0.61 -8.25 9.69
C ARG A 105 0.77 -8.65 9.16
N LEU A 106 1.45 -7.80 8.40
CA LEU A 106 2.79 -8.09 7.89
C LEU A 106 3.84 -8.21 9.01
N GLU A 107 3.65 -7.47 10.11
CA GLU A 107 4.57 -7.45 11.24
C GLU A 107 4.36 -8.62 12.20
N HIS A 108 3.11 -9.00 12.47
CA HIS A 108 2.79 -9.89 13.59
C HIS A 108 2.16 -11.22 13.19
N LEU A 109 1.56 -11.32 12.00
CA LEU A 109 0.85 -12.54 11.59
C LEU A 109 1.73 -13.39 10.65
N PRO A 110 2.19 -14.58 11.07
CA PRO A 110 2.86 -15.49 10.15
C PRO A 110 1.87 -15.98 9.09
N MET A 111 2.26 -15.84 7.82
CA MET A 111 1.43 -16.12 6.66
C MET A 111 2.23 -16.89 5.61
N SER A 112 1.55 -17.58 4.68
CA SER A 112 2.22 -18.16 3.52
C SER A 112 2.79 -17.06 2.62
N LEU A 113 3.79 -17.37 1.78
CA LEU A 113 4.39 -16.41 0.85
C LEU A 113 3.33 -15.74 -0.03
N GLU A 114 2.35 -16.50 -0.53
CA GLU A 114 1.27 -15.97 -1.38
C GLU A 114 0.39 -14.97 -0.61
N LYS A 115 0.15 -15.22 0.67
CA LYS A 115 -0.61 -14.31 1.54
C LYS A 115 0.20 -13.06 1.91
N VAL A 116 1.51 -13.18 2.09
CA VAL A 116 2.41 -12.02 2.23
C VAL A 116 2.40 -11.18 0.97
N GLN A 117 2.56 -11.79 -0.21
CA GLN A 117 2.52 -11.11 -1.50
C GLN A 117 1.19 -10.38 -1.72
N LEU A 118 0.07 -11.03 -1.43
CA LEU A 118 -1.26 -10.40 -1.51
C LEU A 118 -1.36 -9.20 -0.55
N ASN A 119 -0.95 -9.37 0.71
CA ASN A 119 -1.03 -8.30 1.71
C ASN A 119 -0.15 -7.11 1.33
N VAL A 120 1.10 -7.35 0.88
CA VAL A 120 1.98 -6.30 0.36
C VAL A 120 1.33 -5.58 -0.81
N ARG A 121 0.78 -6.31 -1.80
CA ARG A 121 0.12 -5.71 -2.96
C ARG A 121 -1.06 -4.82 -2.57
N GLU A 122 -1.94 -5.29 -1.69
CA GLU A 122 -3.09 -4.52 -1.22
C GLU A 122 -2.65 -3.25 -0.47
N MET A 123 -1.64 -3.37 0.40
CA MET A 123 -1.05 -2.23 1.10
C MET A 123 -0.48 -1.19 0.13
N GLN A 124 0.24 -1.64 -0.90
CA GLN A 124 0.79 -0.77 -1.95
C GLN A 124 -0.32 -0.05 -2.72
N HIS A 125 -1.36 -0.76 -3.14
CA HIS A 125 -2.51 -0.16 -3.80
C HIS A 125 -3.17 0.91 -2.94
N VAL A 126 -3.49 0.61 -1.68
CA VAL A 126 -4.11 1.59 -0.78
C VAL A 126 -3.20 2.79 -0.53
N SER A 127 -1.88 2.58 -0.45
CA SER A 127 -0.91 3.68 -0.34
C SER A 127 -0.97 4.61 -1.55
N LEU A 128 -1.04 4.04 -2.75
CA LEU A 128 -1.20 4.79 -3.99
C LEU A 128 -2.56 5.51 -4.07
N TYR A 129 -3.64 4.88 -3.60
CA TYR A 129 -4.97 5.50 -3.55
C TYR A 129 -5.02 6.69 -2.60
N LEU A 130 -4.43 6.56 -1.41
CA LEU A 130 -4.33 7.66 -0.45
C LEU A 130 -3.49 8.80 -1.02
N GLN A 131 -2.34 8.49 -1.63
CA GLN A 131 -1.50 9.50 -2.26
C GLN A 131 -2.23 10.22 -3.41
N ALA A 132 -2.95 9.48 -4.25
CA ALA A 132 -3.76 10.03 -5.32
C ALA A 132 -4.91 10.90 -4.77
N LEU A 133 -5.58 10.48 -3.70
CA LEU A 133 -6.62 11.29 -3.05
C LEU A 133 -6.07 12.63 -2.58
N LEU A 134 -4.93 12.62 -1.88
CA LEU A 134 -4.28 13.84 -1.40
C LEU A 134 -3.87 14.75 -2.57
N ASP A 135 -3.24 14.19 -3.60
CA ASP A 135 -2.81 14.97 -4.76
C ASP A 135 -4.01 15.56 -5.52
N TYR A 136 -5.11 14.81 -5.64
CA TYR A 136 -6.34 15.25 -6.31
C TYR A 136 -6.92 16.47 -5.59
N MET A 137 -7.08 16.37 -4.27
CA MET A 137 -7.68 17.43 -3.46
C MET A 137 -6.76 18.65 -3.32
N LEU A 138 -5.45 18.47 -3.22
CA LEU A 138 -4.51 19.57 -2.96
C LEU A 138 -4.06 20.31 -4.23
N ILE A 139 -3.87 19.59 -5.33
CA ILE A 139 -3.35 20.15 -6.58
C ILE A 139 -4.50 20.63 -7.47
N TYR A 140 -5.50 19.77 -7.69
CA TYR A 140 -6.59 20.07 -8.62
C TYR A 140 -7.73 20.85 -7.96
N LYS A 141 -7.92 20.70 -6.64
CA LYS A 141 -8.93 21.42 -5.84
C LYS A 141 -10.32 21.40 -6.50
N PRO A 142 -10.90 20.20 -6.68
CA PRO A 142 -12.20 20.02 -7.33
C PRO A 142 -13.34 20.70 -6.56
#